data_AF-A0A2V1DJ61-F1
#
_entry.id   AF-A0A2V1DJ61-F1
#
_cell.length_a   1.000
_cell.length_b   1.000
_cell.length_c   1.000
_cell.angle_alpha   90.00
_cell.angle_beta   90.00
_cell.angle_gamma   90.00
#
_symmetry.space_group_name_H-M   'P 1'
#
loop_
_entity.id
_entity.type
_entity.pdbx_description
1 polymer ?
#
loop_
_entity_poly.entity_id
_entity_poly.type
_entity_poly.pdbx_seq_one_letter_code
_entity_poly.pdbx_strand_id
1 'polypeptide(L)'
;MASASNERSLLMELPLELRHRIFEALSARGFKEKYILRQWFERKDVEDQIAEYMANDPSAPVPHAKYFSHSKARRTIDDQDNEEEDMEPEDEDEQSDEMDVEEDDDQEEEQENDDEEDEEEGDDEEDDDGNEDSEGEDEDESGDEESDEEEVTNDDRVVVVPHSKWRHVPKIIRLTKCPPPPELLLVNKELNEQVRAWYCKMSALEIDVTASFGHTSFFETCLDEIAGASSSVIKSITMAKITLVWDTAWIRTAGDEFITVVFPTLRHLRITKVLEILKQAPYLEKVTVHWHDTVGAEDLEGQSDMSQCLGEFLQLNVELEFKQDLIGPGKIPREKRLALARRAEFQEVIENGHDLC
;
A
#
# COMPACT_ATOMS: atom_id res chain seq x y z
N MET A 1 -41.46 34.69 5.57
CA MET A 1 -40.54 34.16 4.55
C MET A 1 -39.15 34.58 4.96
N ALA A 2 -38.45 33.74 5.71
CA ALA A 2 -37.07 34.00 6.09
C ALA A 2 -36.21 33.87 4.83
N SER A 3 -35.51 34.95 4.49
CA SER A 3 -34.51 34.93 3.44
C SER A 3 -33.37 34.08 3.96
N ALA A 4 -33.22 32.85 3.46
CA ALA A 4 -32.02 32.05 3.69
C ALA A 4 -30.86 32.86 3.10
N SER A 5 -30.13 33.54 3.98
CA SER A 5 -28.85 34.16 3.64
C SER A 5 -28.00 33.05 3.04
N ASN A 6 -27.63 33.28 1.78
CA ASN A 6 -26.75 32.44 1.01
C ASN A 6 -25.35 32.57 1.64
N GLU A 7 -25.13 31.91 2.78
CA GLU A 7 -23.80 31.70 3.34
C GLU A 7 -23.04 30.85 2.33
N ARG A 8 -22.48 31.51 1.33
CA ARG A 8 -21.44 30.92 0.50
C ARG A 8 -20.38 30.46 1.49
N SER A 9 -20.12 29.15 1.49
CA SER A 9 -19.06 28.57 2.31
C SER A 9 -17.82 29.43 2.11
N LEU A 10 -17.31 30.05 3.18
CA LEU A 10 -16.12 30.92 3.14
C LEU A 10 -14.94 30.23 2.44
N LEU A 11 -14.91 28.89 2.51
CA LEU A 11 -13.96 28.04 1.81
C LEU A 11 -14.00 28.23 0.28
N MET A 12 -15.19 28.40 -0.31
CA MET A 12 -15.36 28.62 -1.76
C MET A 12 -14.91 30.00 -2.23
N GLU A 13 -14.75 30.96 -1.31
CA GLU A 13 -14.22 32.29 -1.62
C GLU A 13 -12.69 32.30 -1.68
N LEU A 14 -12.05 31.26 -1.15
CA LEU A 14 -10.59 31.12 -1.22
C LEU A 14 -10.11 30.80 -2.65
N PRO A 15 -8.94 31.33 -3.05
CA PRO A 15 -8.22 30.88 -4.24
C PRO A 15 -8.10 29.36 -4.31
N LEU A 16 -8.12 28.83 -5.54
CA LEU A 16 -8.08 27.40 -5.80
C LEU A 16 -6.85 26.74 -5.16
N GLU A 17 -5.72 27.44 -5.20
CA GLU A 17 -4.44 27.00 -4.69
C GLU A 17 -4.48 26.82 -3.16
N LEU A 18 -5.13 27.74 -2.44
CA LEU A 18 -5.29 27.63 -0.99
C LEU A 18 -6.23 26.49 -0.63
N ARG A 19 -7.33 26.30 -1.38
CA ARG A 19 -8.21 25.16 -1.20
C ARG A 19 -7.49 23.82 -1.40
N HIS A 20 -6.66 23.70 -2.43
CA HIS A 20 -5.87 22.49 -2.67
C HIS A 20 -4.89 22.20 -1.53
N ARG A 21 -4.24 23.22 -0.95
CA ARG A 21 -3.39 23.05 0.24
C ARG A 21 -4.19 22.59 1.46
N ILE A 22 -5.39 23.12 1.66
CA ILE A 22 -6.30 22.66 2.71
C ILE A 22 -6.68 21.19 2.47
N PHE A 23 -7.03 20.81 1.24
CA PHE A 23 -7.36 19.42 0.93
C PHE A 23 -6.18 18.48 1.17
N GLU A 24 -4.96 18.91 0.84
CA GLU A 24 -3.73 18.16 1.12
C GLU A 24 -3.51 17.98 2.62
N ALA A 25 -3.61 19.07 3.40
CA ALA A 25 -3.46 19.02 4.85
C ALA A 25 -4.51 18.11 5.52
N LEU A 26 -5.77 18.20 5.08
CA LEU A 26 -6.86 17.36 5.58
C LEU A 26 -6.75 15.90 5.13
N SER A 27 -6.03 15.63 4.04
CA SER A 27 -5.73 14.27 3.59
C SER A 27 -4.69 13.60 4.48
N ALA A 28 -3.87 14.34 5.22
CA ALA A 28 -2.91 13.77 6.16
C ALA A 28 -3.63 13.18 7.38
N ARG A 29 -3.94 11.87 7.34
CA ARG A 29 -4.62 11.15 8.44
C ARG A 29 -3.61 10.55 9.41
N GLY A 30 -4.11 10.08 10.56
CA GLY A 30 -3.31 9.37 11.57
C GLY A 30 -2.84 7.97 11.16
N PHE A 31 -3.22 7.47 9.98
CA PHE A 31 -2.80 6.17 9.43
C PHE A 31 -2.19 6.34 8.03
N LYS A 32 -1.26 5.46 7.66
CA LYS A 32 -0.53 5.50 6.38
C LYS A 32 -1.46 5.21 5.20
N GLU A 33 -1.28 5.91 4.08
CA GLU A 33 -2.11 5.81 2.86
C GLU A 33 -2.17 4.39 2.29
N LYS A 34 -1.08 3.63 2.48
CA LYS A 34 -0.99 2.23 2.02
C LYS A 34 -2.05 1.29 2.60
N TYR A 35 -2.67 1.66 3.72
CA TYR A 35 -3.70 0.84 4.38
C TYR A 35 -5.14 1.16 3.99
N ILE A 36 -5.39 2.18 3.16
CA ILE A 36 -6.76 2.57 2.77
C ILE A 36 -7.49 1.41 2.08
N LEU A 37 -6.85 0.78 1.09
CA LEU A 37 -7.46 -0.32 0.35
C LEU A 37 -7.61 -1.55 1.24
N ARG A 38 -6.63 -1.83 2.12
CA ARG A 38 -6.74 -2.91 3.11
C ARG A 38 -7.98 -2.73 3.99
N GLN A 39 -8.19 -1.55 4.58
CA GLN A 39 -9.39 -1.26 5.38
C GLN A 39 -10.68 -1.42 4.59
N TRP A 40 -10.67 -1.04 3.30
CA TRP A 40 -11.83 -1.23 2.43
C TRP A 40 -12.16 -2.71 2.23
N PHE A 41 -11.17 -3.56 1.95
CA PHE A 41 -11.35 -5.01 1.85
C PHE A 41 -11.78 -5.64 3.17
N GLU A 42 -11.13 -5.27 4.28
CA GLU A 42 -11.46 -5.78 5.62
C GLU A 42 -12.91 -5.46 6.00
N ARG A 43 -13.37 -4.24 5.70
CA ARG A 43 -14.77 -3.85 5.90
C ARG A 43 -15.73 -4.68 5.06
N LYS A 44 -15.43 -4.82 3.76
CA LYS A 44 -16.27 -5.60 2.85
C LYS A 44 -16.39 -7.06 3.30
N ASP A 45 -15.27 -7.67 3.67
CA ASP A 45 -15.23 -9.06 4.15
C ASP A 45 -16.05 -9.27 5.43
N VAL A 46 -15.93 -8.36 6.41
CA VAL A 46 -16.74 -8.42 7.63
C VAL A 46 -18.23 -8.20 7.33
N GLU A 47 -18.57 -7.28 6.42
CA GLU A 47 -19.96 -7.08 5.98
C GLU A 47 -20.53 -8.35 5.33
N ASP A 48 -19.76 -9.02 4.46
CA ASP A 48 -20.16 -10.26 3.80
C ASP A 48 -20.33 -11.41 4.81
N GLN A 49 -19.41 -11.55 5.77
CA GLN A 49 -19.49 -12.54 6.86
C GLN A 49 -20.72 -12.32 7.77
N ILE A 50 -21.00 -11.06 8.13
CA ILE A 50 -22.20 -10.72 8.91
C ILE A 50 -23.46 -11.02 8.10
N ALA A 51 -23.49 -10.69 6.81
CA ALA A 51 -24.64 -10.97 5.96
C ALA A 51 -24.91 -12.47 5.84
N GLU A 52 -23.87 -13.29 5.68
CA GLU A 52 -23.98 -14.76 5.67
C GLU A 52 -24.50 -15.30 7.01
N TYR A 53 -23.97 -14.80 8.14
CA TYR A 53 -24.43 -15.17 9.47
C TYR A 53 -25.92 -14.88 9.67
N MET A 54 -26.36 -13.66 9.31
CA MET A 54 -27.75 -13.23 9.44
C MET A 54 -28.69 -13.95 8.45
N ALA A 55 -28.18 -14.44 7.32
CA ALA A 55 -28.96 -15.25 6.39
C ALA A 55 -29.23 -16.66 6.95
N ASN A 56 -28.27 -17.22 7.70
CA ASN A 56 -28.39 -18.53 8.32
C ASN A 56 -29.26 -18.52 9.58
N ASP A 57 -29.19 -17.46 10.39
CA ASP A 57 -30.09 -17.25 11.53
C ASP A 57 -30.57 -15.78 11.62
N PRO A 58 -31.71 -15.44 10.98
CA PRO A 58 -32.26 -14.09 11.02
C PRO A 58 -32.75 -13.64 12.41
N SER A 59 -32.86 -14.56 13.37
CA SER A 59 -33.33 -14.28 14.73
C SER A 59 -32.19 -14.10 15.74
N ALA A 60 -30.97 -14.45 15.36
CA ALA A 60 -29.79 -14.26 16.19
C ALA A 60 -29.47 -12.76 16.39
N PRO A 61 -28.83 -12.38 17.51
CA PRO A 61 -28.25 -11.05 17.66
C PRO A 61 -27.26 -10.74 16.53
N VAL A 62 -27.24 -9.49 16.08
CA VAL A 62 -26.30 -9.03 15.04
C VAL A 62 -24.86 -9.17 15.57
N PRO A 63 -23.96 -9.87 14.86
CA PRO A 63 -22.57 -9.99 15.26
C PRO A 63 -21.86 -8.64 15.39
N HIS A 64 -20.85 -8.59 16.25
CA HIS A 64 -20.00 -7.41 16.43
C HIS A 64 -18.80 -7.47 15.50
N ALA A 65 -18.59 -6.43 14.71
CA ALA A 65 -17.43 -6.30 13.83
C ALA A 65 -16.20 -5.82 14.61
N LYS A 66 -15.07 -6.56 14.53
CA LYS A 66 -13.79 -6.13 15.09
C LYS A 66 -12.75 -6.00 14.00
N TYR A 67 -12.27 -4.79 13.77
CA TYR A 67 -11.26 -4.46 12.75
C TYR A 67 -9.85 -4.37 13.32
N PHE A 68 -8.84 -4.60 12.47
CA PHE A 68 -7.44 -4.37 12.84
C PHE A 68 -7.15 -2.88 12.99
N SER A 69 -6.48 -2.50 14.08
CA SER A 69 -6.12 -1.10 14.33
C SER A 69 -4.85 -0.74 13.54
N HIS A 70 -4.99 0.12 12.54
CA HIS A 70 -3.87 0.59 11.70
C HIS A 70 -3.24 1.90 12.21
N SER A 71 -3.65 2.40 13.38
CA SER A 71 -3.32 3.75 13.89
C SER A 71 -2.09 3.82 14.81
N LYS A 72 -1.49 2.69 15.21
CA LYS A 72 -0.38 2.69 16.17
C LYS A 72 1.01 2.97 15.58
N ALA A 73 1.16 3.10 14.26
CA ALA A 73 2.46 3.37 13.62
C ALA A 73 2.91 4.85 13.70
N ARG A 74 2.46 5.62 14.70
CA ARG A 74 2.74 7.05 14.83
C ARG A 74 3.32 7.34 16.23
N ARG A 75 4.63 7.09 16.40
CA ARG A 75 5.62 7.87 17.19
C ARG A 75 6.86 7.05 17.55
N THR A 76 7.74 6.89 16.57
CA THR A 76 9.20 6.82 16.75
C THR A 76 9.79 7.56 15.55
N ILE A 77 10.54 8.62 15.80
CA ILE A 77 11.10 9.53 14.77
C ILE A 77 12.34 8.91 14.09
N ASP A 78 12.73 7.69 14.47
CA ASP A 78 13.94 7.01 14.00
C ASP A 78 13.71 5.80 13.08
N ASP A 79 12.47 5.49 12.68
CA ASP A 79 12.22 4.42 11.72
C ASP A 79 12.39 4.91 10.27
N GLN A 80 13.63 5.22 9.92
CA GLN A 80 14.07 5.30 8.54
C GLN A 80 14.04 3.89 7.93
N ASP A 81 13.10 3.65 7.01
CA ASP A 81 13.20 2.65 5.94
C ASP A 81 13.55 1.19 6.34
N ASN A 82 13.36 0.76 7.59
CA ASN A 82 13.42 -0.66 7.92
C ASN A 82 12.01 -1.26 7.79
N GLU A 83 11.67 -1.70 6.58
CA GLU A 83 10.51 -2.57 6.30
C GLU A 83 10.71 -3.99 6.86
N GLU A 84 11.31 -4.13 8.04
CA GLU A 84 11.53 -5.37 8.78
C GLU A 84 10.70 -5.40 10.07
N GLU A 85 9.38 -5.22 10.00
CA GLU A 85 8.50 -5.58 11.12
C GLU A 85 7.18 -6.13 10.58
N ASP A 86 7.22 -7.38 10.12
CA ASP A 86 6.11 -8.34 10.28
C ASP A 86 6.60 -9.79 10.05
N MET A 87 7.75 -10.15 10.65
CA MET A 87 8.08 -11.55 10.92
C MET A 87 7.70 -11.83 12.37
N GLU A 88 6.40 -11.98 12.64
CA GLU A 88 6.03 -12.80 13.79
C GLU A 88 6.39 -14.26 13.45
N PRO A 89 7.13 -14.96 14.31
CA PRO A 89 7.38 -16.39 14.13
C PRO A 89 6.05 -17.12 14.26
N GLU A 90 5.68 -17.89 13.24
CA GLU A 90 4.66 -18.93 13.37
C GLU A 90 5.25 -20.02 14.29
N ASP A 91 4.95 -19.92 15.59
CA ASP A 91 5.01 -21.05 16.51
C ASP A 91 3.92 -22.06 16.09
N GLU A 92 4.33 -23.21 15.54
CA GLU A 92 4.02 -24.54 16.11
C GLU A 92 4.66 -25.67 15.27
N ASP A 93 5.72 -26.23 15.84
CA ASP A 93 6.09 -27.65 15.90
C ASP A 93 6.01 -28.52 14.63
N GLU A 94 7.18 -28.86 14.07
CA GLU A 94 7.53 -30.26 13.84
C GLU A 94 9.05 -30.50 13.82
N GLN A 95 9.47 -31.39 14.72
CA GLN A 95 10.81 -31.93 14.88
C GLN A 95 11.29 -32.62 13.59
N SER A 96 12.53 -32.37 13.13
CA SER A 96 13.40 -33.43 12.63
C SER A 96 14.83 -32.94 12.32
N ASP A 97 15.76 -33.38 13.16
CA ASP A 97 17.09 -33.94 12.88
C ASP A 97 18.11 -33.20 11.98
N GLU A 98 19.10 -32.63 12.67
CA GLU A 98 20.55 -32.85 12.48
C GLU A 98 21.03 -33.37 11.12
N MET A 99 21.70 -32.52 10.33
CA MET A 99 22.95 -32.90 9.65
C MET A 99 23.91 -31.70 9.46
N ASP A 100 24.83 -31.62 10.41
CA ASP A 100 26.28 -31.44 10.27
C ASP A 100 26.87 -31.47 8.85
N VAL A 101 27.43 -30.34 8.38
CA VAL A 101 28.61 -30.30 7.48
C VAL A 101 29.46 -29.06 7.81
N GLU A 102 30.68 -29.33 8.25
CA GLU A 102 31.77 -28.42 8.59
C GLU A 102 32.45 -27.73 7.38
N GLU A 103 32.95 -26.52 7.67
CA GLU A 103 34.26 -25.89 7.34
C GLU A 103 34.84 -25.90 5.92
N ASP A 104 35.15 -24.70 5.39
CA ASP A 104 36.52 -24.16 5.13
C ASP A 104 36.35 -22.81 4.36
N ASP A 105 36.60 -21.63 4.92
CA ASP A 105 37.86 -20.95 5.29
C ASP A 105 38.54 -20.17 4.13
N ASP A 106 39.17 -19.07 4.53
CA ASP A 106 40.16 -18.21 3.86
C ASP A 106 39.77 -16.87 3.16
N GLN A 107 40.07 -15.81 3.94
CA GLN A 107 40.98 -14.68 3.66
C GLN A 107 40.46 -13.49 2.85
N GLU A 108 40.23 -12.35 3.52
CA GLU A 108 41.19 -11.25 3.79
C GLU A 108 41.47 -10.39 2.54
N GLU A 109 41.07 -9.12 2.57
CA GLU A 109 42.03 -8.01 2.41
C GLU A 109 41.42 -6.67 2.85
N GLU A 110 42.11 -6.06 3.80
CA GLU A 110 41.96 -4.70 4.30
C GLU A 110 42.23 -3.67 3.19
N GLN A 111 41.49 -2.56 3.19
CA GLN A 111 42.07 -1.29 2.73
C GLN A 111 41.44 -0.11 3.46
N GLU A 112 42.23 0.42 4.38
CA GLU A 112 42.17 1.76 4.95
C GLU A 112 42.42 2.84 3.88
N ASN A 113 41.70 3.96 3.99
CA ASN A 113 42.09 5.36 3.72
C ASN A 113 40.79 6.18 3.74
N ASP A 114 40.46 7.00 4.74
CA ASP A 114 41.14 8.20 5.28
C ASP A 114 40.96 9.44 4.36
N ASP A 115 40.74 10.59 5.01
CA ASP A 115 40.36 11.96 4.57
C ASP A 115 38.86 12.31 4.71
N GLU A 116 38.42 12.90 5.82
CA GLU A 116 38.67 14.26 6.37
C GLU A 116 37.67 15.32 5.84
N GLU A 117 36.92 15.88 6.81
CA GLU A 117 36.46 17.27 6.98
C GLU A 117 35.57 17.92 5.90
N ASP A 118 34.34 18.32 6.28
CA ASP A 118 34.10 19.74 6.60
C ASP A 118 32.79 19.96 7.38
N GLU A 119 32.89 20.88 8.34
CA GLU A 119 31.91 21.28 9.35
C GLU A 119 31.02 22.46 8.89
N GLU A 120 30.10 22.82 9.79
CA GLU A 120 29.40 24.12 9.96
C GLU A 120 28.11 24.35 9.15
N GLU A 121 26.95 24.28 9.81
CA GLU A 121 26.32 25.30 10.70
C GLU A 121 25.58 26.39 9.93
N GLY A 122 24.31 26.59 10.31
CA GLY A 122 23.38 27.52 9.68
C GLY A 122 22.03 27.51 10.37
N ASP A 123 22.09 27.81 11.67
CA ASP A 123 21.01 28.24 12.55
C ASP A 123 20.27 29.47 11.98
N ASP A 124 18.95 29.51 12.10
CA ASP A 124 18.19 30.74 12.35
C ASP A 124 16.72 30.41 12.67
N GLU A 125 16.46 30.41 13.97
CA GLU A 125 15.17 30.59 14.64
C GLU A 125 14.57 31.96 14.28
N GLU A 126 13.27 32.03 13.96
CA GLU A 126 12.40 33.17 14.34
C GLU A 126 10.95 32.69 14.57
N ASP A 127 10.68 32.37 15.83
CA ASP A 127 9.66 33.00 16.70
C ASP A 127 8.60 33.90 16.02
N ASP A 128 7.32 33.55 16.13
CA ASP A 128 6.26 34.56 16.35
C ASP A 128 5.02 33.93 17.03
N ASP A 129 4.92 34.24 18.33
CA ASP A 129 3.80 34.02 19.22
C ASP A 129 2.55 34.82 18.76
N GLY A 130 1.51 34.10 18.35
CA GLY A 130 0.20 34.66 17.99
C GLY A 130 -0.94 34.16 18.88
N ASN A 131 -0.86 34.45 20.18
CA ASN A 131 -1.91 34.24 21.16
C ASN A 131 -3.12 35.16 20.90
N GLU A 132 -4.27 34.62 20.47
CA GLU A 132 -5.58 35.27 20.62
C GLU A 132 -6.63 34.28 21.16
N ASP A 133 -6.74 34.33 22.48
CA ASP A 133 -7.92 34.23 23.32
C ASP A 133 -9.26 34.49 22.59
N SER A 134 -10.16 33.50 22.62
CA SER A 134 -11.60 33.71 22.43
C SER A 134 -12.39 32.75 23.32
N GLU A 135 -12.80 33.27 24.47
CA GLU A 135 -13.83 32.74 25.36
C GLU A 135 -15.23 32.71 24.72
N GLY A 136 -16.09 31.80 25.23
CA GLY A 136 -17.54 31.76 25.01
C GLY A 136 -18.03 30.38 24.57
N GLU A 137 -18.23 29.43 25.50
CA GLU A 137 -19.48 29.16 26.26
C GLU A 137 -20.60 28.51 25.42
N ASP A 138 -20.86 27.22 25.72
CA ASP A 138 -22.19 26.56 25.84
C ASP A 138 -21.93 25.05 26.06
N GLU A 139 -21.85 24.60 27.32
CA GLU A 139 -22.91 23.88 28.05
C GLU A 139 -23.13 22.43 27.57
N ASP A 140 -22.37 21.50 28.14
CA ASP A 140 -22.88 20.15 28.40
C ASP A 140 -22.60 19.78 29.86
N GLU A 141 -23.68 19.87 30.63
CA GLU A 141 -23.84 19.44 32.00
C GLU A 141 -23.75 17.91 32.06
N SER A 142 -22.73 17.37 32.73
CA SER A 142 -22.69 15.97 33.14
C SER A 142 -21.98 15.87 34.47
N GLY A 143 -22.79 15.73 35.52
CA GLY A 143 -22.40 15.66 36.91
C GLY A 143 -21.49 14.47 37.24
N ASP A 144 -20.72 14.72 38.28
CA ASP A 144 -19.70 13.88 38.88
C ASP A 144 -20.29 12.82 39.83
N GLU A 145 -19.55 11.72 39.95
CA GLU A 145 -19.57 10.67 40.98
C GLU A 145 -20.87 9.88 41.23
N GLU A 146 -21.03 8.74 40.56
CA GLU A 146 -21.09 7.46 41.30
C GLU A 146 -20.26 6.42 40.53
N SER A 147 -19.33 5.81 41.27
CA SER A 147 -18.54 4.65 40.83
C SER A 147 -19.48 3.47 40.61
N ASP A 148 -20.07 3.40 39.42
CA ASP A 148 -20.74 2.21 38.93
C ASP A 148 -19.68 1.14 38.68
N GLU A 149 -19.77 0.07 39.46
CA GLU A 149 -19.14 -1.20 39.16
C GLU A 149 -19.40 -1.49 37.68
N GLU A 150 -18.33 -1.56 36.86
CA GLU A 150 -18.44 -2.03 35.49
C GLU A 150 -19.05 -3.44 35.54
N GLU A 151 -20.37 -3.52 35.41
CA GLU A 151 -21.06 -4.73 35.01
C GLU A 151 -20.45 -5.08 33.66
N VAL A 152 -19.48 -5.99 33.69
CA VAL A 152 -19.01 -6.73 32.54
C VAL A 152 -20.20 -7.55 32.07
N THR A 153 -21.11 -6.88 31.36
CA THR A 153 -22.10 -7.53 30.54
C THR A 153 -21.27 -8.26 29.51
N ASN A 154 -21.13 -9.58 29.69
CA ASN A 154 -20.64 -10.46 28.65
C ASN A 154 -21.62 -10.30 27.49
N ASP A 155 -21.33 -9.37 26.59
CA ASP A 155 -22.05 -9.24 25.34
C ASP A 155 -21.71 -10.50 24.54
N ASP A 156 -22.51 -11.55 24.73
CA ASP A 156 -22.38 -12.88 24.11
C ASP A 156 -22.58 -12.85 22.58
N ARG A 157 -22.42 -11.67 21.95
CA ARG A 157 -22.47 -11.51 20.52
C ARG A 157 -21.24 -12.14 19.89
N VAL A 158 -21.49 -12.87 18.79
CA VAL A 158 -20.44 -13.38 17.94
C VAL A 158 -19.58 -12.21 17.45
N VAL A 159 -18.26 -12.31 17.61
CA VAL A 159 -17.31 -11.34 17.08
C VAL A 159 -16.84 -11.82 15.71
N VAL A 160 -17.00 -10.96 14.70
CA VAL A 160 -16.56 -11.21 13.33
C VAL A 160 -15.30 -10.40 13.08
N VAL A 161 -14.27 -11.05 12.54
CA VAL A 161 -12.97 -10.45 12.23
C VAL A 161 -12.65 -10.63 10.74
N PRO A 162 -11.97 -9.64 10.11
CA PRO A 162 -11.51 -9.81 8.74
C PRO A 162 -10.52 -10.95 8.59
N HIS A 163 -10.52 -11.60 7.43
CA HIS A 163 -9.56 -12.64 7.10
C HIS A 163 -8.11 -12.11 7.05
N SER A 164 -7.15 -12.87 7.57
CA SER A 164 -5.73 -12.46 7.66
C SER A 164 -5.09 -12.14 6.31
N LYS A 165 -5.53 -12.79 5.22
CA LYS A 165 -5.11 -12.55 3.82
C LYS A 165 -5.06 -11.07 3.43
N TRP A 166 -5.91 -10.20 4.01
CA TRP A 166 -5.92 -8.77 3.68
C TRP A 166 -4.63 -8.04 4.09
N ARG A 167 -3.76 -8.65 4.91
CA ARG A 167 -2.41 -8.16 5.22
C ARG A 167 -1.52 -8.01 3.99
N HIS A 168 -1.78 -8.76 2.91
CA HIS A 168 -1.00 -8.71 1.68
C HIS A 168 -1.42 -7.54 0.77
N VAL A 169 -2.60 -6.96 0.96
CA VAL A 169 -3.11 -5.86 0.11
C VAL A 169 -2.12 -4.71 -0.01
N PRO A 170 -1.57 -4.13 1.08
CA PRO A 170 -0.64 -2.99 0.97
C PRO A 170 0.66 -3.30 0.23
N LYS A 171 1.04 -4.58 0.13
CA LYS A 171 2.20 -5.04 -0.66
C LYS A 171 1.86 -5.11 -2.15
N ILE A 172 0.63 -5.48 -2.49
CA ILE A 172 0.17 -5.68 -3.87
C ILE A 172 -0.36 -4.39 -4.50
N ILE A 173 -1.26 -3.69 -3.81
CA ILE A 173 -2.01 -2.55 -4.34
C ILE A 173 -2.27 -1.50 -3.27
N ARG A 174 -1.97 -0.24 -3.59
CA ARG A 174 -2.14 0.88 -2.66
C ARG A 174 -2.42 2.19 -3.37
N LEU A 175 -2.83 3.19 -2.60
CA LEU A 175 -3.02 4.56 -3.07
C LEU A 175 -1.91 5.44 -2.51
N THR A 176 -1.46 6.42 -3.30
CA THR A 176 -0.41 7.36 -2.86
C THR A 176 -0.91 8.44 -1.93
N LYS A 177 -2.23 8.65 -1.85
CA LYS A 177 -2.86 9.71 -1.07
C LYS A 177 -4.13 9.20 -0.38
N CYS A 178 -4.35 9.68 0.83
CA CYS A 178 -5.61 9.54 1.55
C CYS A 178 -6.68 10.46 0.96
N PRO A 179 -7.93 10.01 0.83
CA PRO A 179 -9.02 10.92 0.49
C PRO A 179 -9.27 11.90 1.64
N PRO A 180 -9.63 13.16 1.33
CA PRO A 180 -10.07 14.12 2.34
C PRO A 180 -11.21 13.55 3.21
N PRO A 181 -11.39 14.07 4.43
CA PRO A 181 -12.43 13.61 5.34
C PRO A 181 -13.82 13.75 4.71
N PRO A 182 -14.72 12.76 4.90
CA PRO A 182 -16.06 12.79 4.31
C PRO A 182 -16.86 14.01 4.76
N GLU A 183 -16.58 14.58 5.93
CA GLU A 183 -17.22 15.79 6.45
C GLU A 183 -17.06 16.97 5.48
N LEU A 184 -15.88 17.08 4.85
CA LEU A 184 -15.62 18.10 3.83
C LEU A 184 -16.45 17.88 2.56
N LEU A 185 -16.73 16.60 2.23
CA LEU A 185 -17.56 16.22 1.08
C LEU A 185 -19.05 16.50 1.32
N LEU A 186 -19.48 16.72 2.56
CA LEU A 186 -20.88 16.93 2.92
C LEU A 186 -21.29 18.42 2.96
N VAL A 187 -20.33 19.36 2.92
CA VAL A 187 -20.60 20.80 3.06
C VAL A 187 -21.43 21.36 1.89
N ASN A 188 -21.01 21.11 0.65
CA ASN A 188 -21.71 21.55 -0.57
C ASN A 188 -21.32 20.67 -1.76
N LYS A 189 -22.25 20.48 -2.70
CA LYS A 189 -22.04 19.75 -3.96
C LYS A 189 -20.85 20.27 -4.79
N GLU A 190 -20.69 21.59 -4.94
CA GLU A 190 -19.60 22.16 -5.73
C GLU A 190 -18.23 21.87 -5.11
N LEU A 191 -18.14 22.02 -3.78
CA LEU A 191 -16.93 21.65 -3.03
C LEU A 191 -16.64 20.16 -3.14
N ASN A 192 -17.66 19.32 -3.00
CA ASN A 192 -17.53 17.86 -3.15
C ASN A 192 -16.94 17.48 -4.52
N GLU A 193 -17.48 18.04 -5.60
CA GLU A 193 -16.99 17.81 -6.96
C GLU A 193 -15.53 18.26 -7.11
N GLN A 194 -15.19 19.43 -6.57
CA GLN A 194 -13.83 19.96 -6.60
C GLN A 194 -12.84 19.10 -5.80
N VAL A 195 -13.20 18.72 -4.58
CA VAL A 195 -12.36 17.87 -3.71
C VAL A 195 -12.11 16.51 -4.35
N ARG A 196 -13.15 15.91 -4.94
CA ARG A 196 -13.02 14.64 -5.66
C ARG A 196 -12.12 14.77 -6.88
N ALA A 197 -12.32 15.80 -7.70
CA ALA A 197 -11.47 16.05 -8.87
C ALA A 197 -10.01 16.28 -8.48
N TRP A 198 -9.76 17.07 -7.43
CA TRP A 198 -8.43 17.27 -6.86
C TRP A 198 -7.81 15.94 -6.39
N TYR A 199 -8.55 15.15 -5.60
CA TYR A 199 -8.05 13.88 -5.07
C TYR A 199 -7.69 12.90 -6.19
N CYS A 200 -8.58 12.74 -7.18
CA CYS A 200 -8.36 11.85 -8.31
C CYS A 200 -7.14 12.25 -9.15
N LYS A 201 -6.86 13.56 -9.24
CA LYS A 201 -5.71 14.11 -9.95
C LYS A 201 -4.40 13.97 -9.17
N MET A 202 -4.43 13.91 -7.85
CA MET A 202 -3.22 13.84 -7.01
C MET A 202 -2.90 12.42 -6.57
N SER A 203 -3.90 11.55 -6.47
CA SER A 203 -3.74 10.15 -6.09
C SER A 203 -3.36 9.31 -7.31
N ALA A 204 -2.36 8.45 -7.14
CA ALA A 204 -2.03 7.39 -8.08
C ALA A 204 -2.37 6.04 -7.45
N LEU A 205 -2.81 5.10 -8.29
CA LEU A 205 -2.89 3.70 -7.93
C LEU A 205 -1.52 3.06 -8.11
N GLU A 206 -0.92 2.55 -7.05
CA GLU A 206 0.33 1.79 -7.14
C GLU A 206 0.01 0.30 -7.11
N ILE A 207 0.54 -0.44 -8.08
CA ILE A 207 0.44 -1.90 -8.18
C ILE A 207 1.85 -2.48 -8.27
N ASP A 208 2.22 -3.33 -7.32
CA ASP A 208 3.42 -4.17 -7.44
C ASP A 208 3.01 -5.53 -8.02
N VAL A 209 3.38 -5.74 -9.28
CA VAL A 209 3.05 -6.96 -10.04
C VAL A 209 3.72 -8.19 -9.43
N THR A 210 4.89 -7.99 -8.83
CA THR A 210 5.79 -9.04 -8.37
C THR A 210 5.66 -9.31 -6.87
N ALA A 211 5.01 -8.44 -6.11
CA ALA A 211 4.74 -8.65 -4.69
C ALA A 211 3.75 -9.78 -4.43
N SER A 212 3.95 -10.47 -3.30
CA SER A 212 3.08 -11.60 -2.88
C SER A 212 2.94 -12.62 -4.01
N PHE A 213 4.06 -13.00 -4.62
CA PHE A 213 4.14 -13.81 -5.85
C PHE A 213 3.51 -15.20 -5.66
N GLY A 214 3.62 -15.77 -4.46
CA GLY A 214 2.93 -17.00 -4.08
C GLY A 214 1.41 -16.91 -4.08
N HIS A 215 0.84 -15.71 -3.96
CA HIS A 215 -0.61 -15.49 -3.82
C HIS A 215 -1.24 -14.96 -5.11
N THR A 216 -1.05 -15.67 -6.23
CA THR A 216 -1.53 -15.20 -7.55
C THR A 216 -3.06 -15.13 -7.65
N SER A 217 -3.79 -16.11 -7.15
CA SER A 217 -5.26 -16.07 -7.10
C SER A 217 -5.78 -14.92 -6.25
N PHE A 218 -5.11 -14.61 -5.14
CA PHE A 218 -5.43 -13.45 -4.31
C PHE A 218 -5.13 -12.12 -5.02
N PHE A 219 -4.01 -12.01 -5.74
CA PHE A 219 -3.66 -10.85 -6.55
C PHE A 219 -4.78 -10.53 -7.56
N GLU A 220 -5.24 -11.54 -8.30
CA GLU A 220 -6.35 -11.40 -9.25
C GLU A 220 -7.65 -10.98 -8.57
N THR A 221 -7.98 -11.64 -7.44
CA THR A 221 -9.17 -11.33 -6.63
C THR A 221 -9.17 -9.87 -6.19
N CYS A 222 -8.06 -9.36 -5.66
CA CYS A 222 -7.95 -7.97 -5.24
C CYS A 222 -8.22 -7.00 -6.39
N LEU A 223 -7.64 -7.26 -7.56
CA LEU A 223 -7.83 -6.42 -8.73
C LEU A 223 -9.28 -6.44 -9.23
N ASP A 224 -9.89 -7.62 -9.31
CA ASP A 224 -11.27 -7.79 -9.77
C ASP A 224 -12.28 -7.14 -8.82
N GLU A 225 -12.10 -7.30 -7.52
CA GLU A 225 -12.95 -6.66 -6.52
C GLU A 225 -12.87 -5.14 -6.59
N ILE A 226 -11.66 -4.60 -6.76
CA ILE A 226 -11.46 -3.17 -6.90
C ILE A 226 -12.12 -2.66 -8.18
N ALA A 227 -11.97 -3.33 -9.33
CA ALA A 227 -12.60 -2.92 -10.59
C ALA A 227 -14.14 -3.05 -10.55
N GLY A 228 -14.65 -4.11 -9.92
CA GLY A 228 -16.08 -4.41 -9.81
C GLY A 228 -16.84 -3.48 -8.87
N ALA A 229 -16.16 -2.82 -7.93
CA ALA A 229 -16.82 -1.95 -6.95
C ALA A 229 -17.63 -0.81 -7.59
N SER A 230 -18.80 -0.50 -7.01
CA SER A 230 -19.67 0.60 -7.48
C SER A 230 -18.96 1.95 -7.40
N SER A 231 -18.22 2.17 -6.31
CA SER A 231 -17.32 3.30 -6.07
C SER A 231 -15.85 2.94 -6.35
N SER A 232 -15.60 2.14 -7.39
CA SER A 232 -14.26 1.69 -7.75
C SER A 232 -13.31 2.87 -7.98
N VAL A 233 -12.13 2.81 -7.36
CA VAL A 233 -11.05 3.77 -7.58
C VAL A 233 -10.58 3.75 -9.04
N ILE A 234 -10.65 2.59 -9.72
CA ILE A 234 -10.30 2.44 -11.15
C ILE A 234 -11.12 3.38 -12.02
N LYS A 235 -12.38 3.62 -11.67
CA LYS A 235 -13.29 4.46 -12.45
C LYS A 235 -12.96 5.95 -12.35
N SER A 236 -12.06 6.37 -11.45
CA SER A 236 -11.78 7.78 -11.18
C SER A 236 -10.30 8.16 -11.21
N ILE A 237 -9.37 7.21 -11.15
CA ILE A 237 -7.93 7.53 -11.18
C ILE A 237 -7.49 8.12 -12.52
N THR A 238 -6.55 9.04 -12.45
CA THR A 238 -5.86 9.59 -13.63
C THR A 238 -4.43 9.07 -13.78
N MET A 239 -3.87 8.49 -12.72
CA MET A 239 -2.49 8.00 -12.70
C MET A 239 -2.40 6.58 -12.13
N ALA A 240 -1.57 5.75 -12.74
CA ALA A 240 -1.16 4.47 -12.18
C ALA A 240 0.37 4.35 -12.16
N LYS A 241 0.91 3.71 -11.13
CA LYS A 241 2.32 3.35 -11.03
C LYS A 241 2.44 1.85 -10.89
N ILE A 242 3.15 1.23 -11.81
CA ILE A 242 3.33 -0.21 -11.86
C ILE A 242 4.76 -0.52 -11.49
N THR A 243 4.98 -1.39 -10.51
CA THR A 243 6.31 -1.80 -10.08
C THR A 243 6.52 -3.27 -10.43
N LEU A 244 7.67 -3.56 -11.02
CA LEU A 244 8.14 -4.91 -11.29
C LEU A 244 9.54 -5.03 -10.69
N VAL A 245 9.70 -5.92 -9.72
CA VAL A 245 11.00 -6.26 -9.13
C VAL A 245 11.34 -7.67 -9.55
N TRP A 246 12.43 -7.82 -10.28
CA TRP A 246 12.84 -9.08 -10.87
C TRP A 246 14.30 -9.40 -10.59
N ASP A 247 14.63 -10.68 -10.58
CA ASP A 247 15.99 -11.16 -10.39
C ASP A 247 16.38 -12.09 -11.54
N THR A 248 16.57 -11.49 -12.72
CA THR A 248 16.90 -12.23 -13.93
C THR A 248 18.19 -13.05 -13.76
N ALA A 249 19.19 -12.52 -13.04
CA ALA A 249 20.46 -13.19 -12.82
C ALA A 249 20.28 -14.48 -12.00
N TRP A 250 19.50 -14.44 -10.91
CA TRP A 250 19.19 -15.61 -10.12
C TRP A 250 18.31 -16.60 -10.87
N ILE A 251 17.22 -16.16 -11.50
CA ILE A 251 16.29 -17.03 -12.22
C ILE A 251 17.02 -17.86 -13.27
N ARG A 252 17.95 -17.27 -14.02
CA ARG A 252 18.75 -17.99 -15.04
C ARG A 252 19.75 -18.96 -14.46
N THR A 253 20.31 -18.66 -13.28
CA THR A 253 21.35 -19.48 -12.65
C THR A 253 20.81 -20.51 -11.68
N ALA A 254 19.52 -20.43 -11.30
CA ALA A 254 18.88 -21.33 -10.35
C ALA A 254 18.85 -22.80 -10.81
N GLY A 255 19.02 -23.06 -12.12
CA GLY A 255 19.13 -24.41 -12.68
C GLY A 255 17.84 -25.23 -12.66
N ASP A 256 16.71 -24.63 -12.26
CA ASP A 256 15.39 -25.25 -12.19
C ASP A 256 14.50 -24.78 -13.37
N GLU A 257 13.96 -25.74 -14.12
CA GLU A 257 13.02 -25.48 -15.21
C GLU A 257 11.73 -24.83 -14.71
N PHE A 258 11.29 -25.18 -13.51
CA PHE A 258 10.13 -24.55 -12.88
C PHE A 258 10.35 -23.04 -12.72
N ILE A 259 11.49 -22.63 -12.17
CA ILE A 259 11.81 -21.21 -11.93
C ILE A 259 11.95 -20.46 -13.26
N THR A 260 12.65 -21.05 -14.23
CA THR A 260 12.92 -20.41 -15.53
C THR A 260 11.71 -20.33 -16.45
N VAL A 261 10.68 -21.15 -16.26
CA VAL A 261 9.46 -21.17 -17.10
C VAL A 261 8.24 -20.61 -16.37
N VAL A 262 7.97 -21.06 -15.16
CA VAL A 262 6.73 -20.73 -14.43
C VAL A 262 6.74 -19.30 -13.94
N PHE A 263 7.85 -18.80 -13.38
CA PHE A 263 7.88 -17.42 -12.88
C PHE A 263 7.69 -16.38 -13.99
N PRO A 264 8.39 -16.45 -15.14
CA PRO A 264 8.10 -15.54 -16.25
C PRO A 264 6.65 -15.64 -16.74
N THR A 265 6.08 -16.85 -16.76
CA THR A 265 4.67 -17.07 -17.15
C THR A 265 3.70 -16.41 -16.18
N LEU A 266 3.89 -16.57 -14.87
CA LEU A 266 3.07 -15.94 -13.84
C LEU A 266 3.22 -14.41 -13.85
N ARG A 267 4.44 -13.90 -14.05
CA ARG A 267 4.67 -12.45 -14.23
C ARG A 267 3.86 -11.92 -15.40
N HIS A 268 3.89 -12.60 -16.55
CA HIS A 268 3.11 -12.21 -17.73
C HIS A 268 1.59 -12.27 -17.48
N LEU A 269 1.09 -13.29 -16.78
CA LEU A 269 -0.31 -13.39 -16.38
C LEU A 269 -0.73 -12.17 -15.53
N ARG A 270 0.08 -11.82 -14.52
CA ARG A 270 -0.20 -10.67 -13.66
C ARG A 270 -0.13 -9.34 -14.41
N ILE A 271 0.84 -9.16 -15.33
CA ILE A 271 0.88 -7.98 -16.22
C ILE A 271 -0.41 -7.90 -17.05
N THR A 272 -0.83 -9.02 -17.65
CA THR A 272 -2.07 -9.09 -18.43
C THR A 272 -3.28 -8.67 -17.60
N LYS A 273 -3.36 -9.13 -16.35
CA LYS A 273 -4.43 -8.76 -15.42
C LYS A 273 -4.42 -7.28 -15.10
N VAL A 274 -3.25 -6.71 -14.81
CA VAL A 274 -3.11 -5.25 -14.59
C VAL A 274 -3.58 -4.47 -15.81
N LEU A 275 -3.19 -4.88 -17.02
CA LEU A 275 -3.63 -4.24 -18.26
C LEU A 275 -5.14 -4.32 -18.46
N GLU A 276 -5.77 -5.46 -18.15
CA GLU A 276 -7.23 -5.63 -18.20
C GLU A 276 -7.94 -4.58 -17.33
N ILE A 277 -7.42 -4.36 -16.12
CA ILE A 277 -8.01 -3.45 -15.14
C ILE A 277 -7.75 -1.99 -15.52
N LEU A 278 -6.54 -1.65 -15.95
CA LEU A 278 -6.22 -0.29 -16.41
C LEU A 278 -7.01 0.10 -17.67
N LYS A 279 -7.32 -0.86 -18.56
CA LYS A 279 -8.21 -0.62 -19.72
C LYS A 279 -9.65 -0.25 -19.32
N GLN A 280 -10.06 -0.55 -18.09
CA GLN A 280 -11.37 -0.18 -17.55
C GLN A 280 -11.38 1.21 -16.91
N ALA A 281 -10.24 1.90 -16.80
CA ALA A 281 -10.12 3.23 -16.23
C ALA A 281 -10.34 4.33 -17.30
N PRO A 282 -11.54 4.95 -17.38
CA PRO A 282 -11.87 5.87 -18.47
C PRO A 282 -11.13 7.21 -18.41
N TYR A 283 -10.60 7.56 -17.24
CA TYR A 283 -9.89 8.82 -16.99
C TYR A 283 -8.40 8.64 -16.80
N LEU A 284 -7.86 7.44 -17.05
CA LEU A 284 -6.43 7.19 -16.94
C LEU A 284 -5.68 8.03 -17.97
N GLU A 285 -4.81 8.90 -17.50
CA GLU A 285 -4.03 9.83 -18.33
C GLU A 285 -2.56 9.41 -18.40
N LYS A 286 -2.01 8.87 -17.30
CA LYS A 286 -0.59 8.53 -17.18
C LYS A 286 -0.36 7.20 -16.47
N VAL A 287 0.56 6.40 -17.02
CA VAL A 287 1.08 5.19 -16.37
C VAL A 287 2.59 5.27 -16.31
N THR A 288 3.13 5.15 -15.11
CA THR A 288 4.57 5.02 -14.88
C THR A 288 4.89 3.57 -14.56
N VAL A 289 5.79 2.94 -15.30
CA VAL A 289 6.25 1.58 -15.05
C VAL A 289 7.68 1.62 -14.53
N HIS A 290 7.87 1.14 -13.31
CA HIS A 290 9.16 0.97 -12.64
C HIS A 290 9.61 -0.48 -12.81
N TRP A 291 10.77 -0.65 -13.45
CA TRP A 291 11.41 -1.94 -13.65
C TRP A 291 12.72 -2.00 -12.85
N HIS A 292 12.76 -2.88 -11.87
CA HIS A 292 13.94 -3.16 -11.05
C HIS A 292 14.46 -4.54 -11.42
N ASP A 293 15.72 -4.65 -11.82
CA ASP A 293 16.34 -5.93 -12.15
C ASP A 293 17.82 -5.98 -11.77
N THR A 294 18.30 -7.20 -11.58
CA THR A 294 19.68 -7.55 -11.20
C THR A 294 20.64 -7.65 -12.37
N VAL A 295 20.13 -7.70 -13.60
CA VAL A 295 20.98 -7.71 -14.80
C VAL A 295 21.28 -6.29 -15.27
N GLY A 296 22.54 -6.03 -15.61
CA GLY A 296 23.00 -4.74 -16.10
C GLY A 296 22.47 -4.38 -17.49
N ALA A 297 22.77 -3.15 -17.93
CA ALA A 297 22.35 -2.65 -19.24
C ALA A 297 23.01 -3.41 -20.42
N GLU A 298 24.12 -4.09 -20.14
CA GLU A 298 24.88 -4.90 -21.09
C GLU A 298 24.26 -6.27 -21.41
N ASP A 299 23.30 -6.74 -20.59
CA ASP A 299 22.65 -8.03 -20.80
C ASP A 299 21.51 -7.93 -21.83
N LEU A 300 21.84 -8.17 -23.10
CA LEU A 300 20.89 -8.07 -24.21
C LEU A 300 19.66 -8.98 -24.06
N GLU A 301 19.82 -10.16 -23.44
CA GLU A 301 18.70 -11.08 -23.25
C GLU A 301 17.75 -10.55 -22.18
N GLY A 302 18.28 -10.00 -21.08
CA GLY A 302 17.49 -9.36 -20.02
C GLY A 302 16.77 -8.11 -20.54
N GLN A 303 17.45 -7.30 -21.34
CA GLN A 303 16.84 -6.14 -21.99
C GLN A 303 15.73 -6.54 -22.98
N SER A 304 15.88 -7.68 -23.68
CA SER A 304 14.84 -8.21 -24.57
C SER A 304 13.60 -8.65 -23.80
N ASP A 305 13.77 -9.39 -22.70
CA ASP A 305 12.67 -9.84 -21.83
C ASP A 305 11.92 -8.65 -21.21
N MET A 306 12.66 -7.68 -20.67
CA MET A 306 12.09 -6.42 -20.19
C MET A 306 11.31 -5.71 -21.29
N SER A 307 11.91 -5.53 -22.47
CA SER A 307 11.26 -4.83 -23.60
C SER A 307 9.98 -5.52 -24.04
N GLN A 308 9.93 -6.85 -23.99
CA GLN A 308 8.71 -7.62 -24.27
C GLN A 308 7.62 -7.32 -23.24
N CYS A 309 7.95 -7.38 -21.95
CA CYS A 309 7.00 -7.09 -20.86
C CYS A 309 6.48 -5.64 -20.91
N LEU A 310 7.39 -4.68 -21.07
CA LEU A 310 7.04 -3.25 -21.13
C LEU A 310 6.27 -2.91 -22.42
N GLY A 311 6.52 -3.63 -23.51
CA GLY A 311 5.83 -3.47 -24.79
C GLY A 311 4.32 -3.69 -24.69
N GLU A 312 3.85 -4.49 -23.73
CA GLU A 312 2.42 -4.73 -23.54
C GLU A 312 1.67 -3.47 -23.05
N PHE A 313 2.33 -2.61 -22.28
CA PHE A 313 1.75 -1.35 -21.78
C PHE A 313 1.52 -0.33 -22.89
N LEU A 314 2.19 -0.47 -24.06
CA LEU A 314 1.95 0.37 -25.23
C LEU A 314 0.53 0.25 -25.79
N GLN A 315 -0.23 -0.78 -25.37
CA GLN A 315 -1.64 -0.93 -25.71
C GLN A 315 -2.55 0.03 -24.94
N LEU A 316 -2.05 0.64 -23.85
CA LEU A 316 -2.76 1.68 -23.11
C LEU A 316 -2.61 3.00 -23.89
N ASN A 317 -3.72 3.59 -24.33
CA ASN A 317 -3.73 4.85 -25.09
C ASN A 317 -3.52 6.06 -24.15
N VAL A 318 -2.43 6.07 -23.38
CA VAL A 318 -2.14 7.01 -22.28
C VAL A 318 -0.68 7.46 -22.34
N GLU A 319 -0.30 8.48 -21.55
CA GLU A 319 1.11 8.84 -21.37
C GLU A 319 1.84 7.71 -20.64
N LEU A 320 2.90 7.18 -21.26
CA LEU A 320 3.71 6.11 -20.69
C LEU A 320 5.09 6.63 -20.31
N GLU A 321 5.48 6.39 -19.06
CA GLU A 321 6.81 6.69 -18.55
C GLU A 321 7.46 5.40 -18.03
N PHE A 322 8.59 5.00 -18.62
CA PHE A 322 9.34 3.83 -18.20
C PHE A 322 10.56 4.26 -17.40
N LYS A 323 10.66 3.77 -16.17
CA LYS A 323 11.79 3.98 -15.27
C LYS A 323 12.49 2.65 -15.04
N GLN A 324 13.79 2.62 -15.30
CA GLN A 324 14.58 1.40 -15.25
C GLN A 324 15.69 1.60 -14.23
N ASP A 325 15.72 0.71 -13.24
CA ASP A 325 16.70 0.70 -12.17
C ASP A 325 17.42 -0.65 -12.20
N LEU A 326 18.60 -0.68 -12.85
CA LEU A 326 19.40 -1.90 -13.01
C LEU A 326 20.56 -1.92 -12.03
N ILE A 327 20.71 -3.05 -11.33
CA ILE A 327 21.85 -3.26 -10.44
C ILE A 327 23.05 -3.72 -11.28
N GLY A 328 23.93 -2.78 -11.62
CA GLY A 328 25.20 -3.12 -12.26
C GLY A 328 26.16 -3.89 -11.32
N PRO A 329 27.13 -4.64 -11.86
CA PRO A 329 28.12 -5.34 -11.06
C PRO A 329 28.92 -4.37 -10.18
N GLY A 330 29.09 -4.70 -8.89
CA GLY A 330 29.92 -3.94 -7.94
C GLY A 330 29.22 -2.78 -7.22
N LYS A 331 27.94 -2.51 -7.48
CA LYS A 331 27.15 -1.61 -6.64
C LYS A 331 26.38 -2.40 -5.60
N ILE A 332 26.24 -1.87 -4.38
CA ILE A 332 25.23 -2.30 -3.41
C ILE A 332 24.22 -1.16 -3.24
N PRO A 333 23.28 -0.97 -4.19
CA PRO A 333 22.23 0.02 -4.03
C PRO A 333 21.10 -0.51 -3.15
N ARG A 334 20.21 0.39 -2.72
CA ARG A 334 18.89 0.04 -2.15
C ARG A 334 18.11 -0.90 -3.08
N GLU A 335 18.26 -0.76 -4.39
CA GLU A 335 17.68 -1.69 -5.38
C GLU A 335 18.11 -3.15 -5.18
N LYS A 336 19.36 -3.40 -4.76
CA LYS A 336 19.84 -4.77 -4.47
C LYS A 336 19.10 -5.36 -3.28
N ARG A 337 18.69 -4.54 -2.31
CA ARG A 337 17.84 -5.00 -1.19
C ARG A 337 16.45 -5.41 -1.68
N LEU A 338 15.84 -4.64 -2.58
CA LEU A 338 14.53 -4.99 -3.15
C LEU A 338 14.57 -6.30 -3.94
N ALA A 339 15.55 -6.46 -4.82
CA ALA A 339 15.69 -7.69 -5.60
C ALA A 339 16.01 -8.90 -4.72
N LEU A 340 16.88 -8.74 -3.71
CA LEU A 340 17.17 -9.82 -2.75
C LEU A 340 15.98 -10.18 -1.87
N ALA A 341 15.22 -9.18 -1.39
CA ALA A 341 13.98 -9.43 -0.63
C ALA A 341 12.97 -10.18 -1.50
N ARG A 342 12.86 -9.82 -2.79
CA ARG A 342 11.99 -10.53 -3.72
C ARG A 342 12.49 -11.95 -4.03
N ARG A 343 13.79 -12.16 -4.10
CA ARG A 343 14.39 -13.50 -4.22
C ARG A 343 14.02 -14.39 -3.04
N ALA A 344 14.11 -13.88 -1.81
CA ALA A 344 13.73 -14.65 -0.62
C ALA A 344 12.27 -15.12 -0.71
N GLU A 345 11.37 -14.24 -1.12
CA GLU A 345 9.96 -14.59 -1.34
C GLU A 345 9.78 -15.64 -2.46
N PHE A 346 10.54 -15.52 -3.55
CA PHE A 346 10.53 -16.52 -4.62
C PHE A 346 11.05 -17.88 -4.15
N GLN A 347 12.05 -17.91 -3.27
CA GLN A 347 12.57 -19.13 -2.65
C GLN A 347 11.55 -19.76 -1.72
N GLU A 348 10.87 -18.96 -0.89
CA GLU A 348 9.79 -19.42 -0.01
C GLU A 348 8.66 -20.12 -0.81
N VAL A 349 8.29 -19.59 -1.98
CA VAL A 349 7.31 -20.22 -2.88
C VAL A 349 7.75 -21.59 -3.38
N ILE A 350 9.06 -21.80 -3.57
CA ILE A 350 9.62 -23.08 -4.00
C ILE A 350 9.65 -24.05 -2.82
N GLU A 351 10.08 -23.58 -1.64
CA GLU A 351 10.26 -24.36 -0.42
C GLU A 351 8.94 -24.86 0.16
N ASN A 352 7.90 -24.04 0.16
CA ASN A 352 6.57 -24.38 0.70
C ASN A 352 5.77 -25.36 -0.18
N GLY A 353 6.35 -25.84 -1.27
CA GLY A 353 5.68 -26.72 -2.23
C GLY A 353 4.71 -25.95 -3.13
N HIS A 354 4.59 -26.40 -4.37
CA HIS A 354 3.92 -25.72 -5.49
C HIS A 354 2.38 -25.51 -5.36
N ASP A 355 1.84 -25.24 -4.18
CA ASP A 355 0.44 -24.85 -3.95
C ASP A 355 0.19 -23.40 -4.43
N LEU A 356 0.58 -23.10 -5.67
CA LEU A 356 0.30 -21.86 -6.39
C LEU A 356 -1.13 -21.82 -6.97
N CYS A 357 -2.07 -22.60 -6.42
CA CYS A 357 -3.43 -22.73 -6.92
C CYS A 357 -4.42 -21.86 -6.13
#